data_AF-A0A382N275-F1
#
_entry.id   AF-A0A382N275-F1
#
_cell.length_a   1.000
_cell.length_b   1.000
_cell.length_c   1.000
_cell.angle_alpha   90.00
_cell.angle_beta   90.00
_cell.angle_gamma   90.00
#
_symmetry.space_group_name_H-M   'P 1'
#
loop_
_entity.id
_entity.type
_entity.pdbx_description
1 polymer ?
#
loop_
_entity_poly.entity_id
_entity_poly.type
_entity_poly.pdbx_seq_one_letter_code
_entity_poly.pdbx_strand_id
1 'polypeptide(L)'
;VKITPEQVAKDQPPRLAKCLVWMALALSIVAAILFALAYGKTSSARHTERQALLALTPQQDKTKGYTSSASCRACHPSQYDSWHKSFHRTMTQLAGTNSVMGRFDGTEIVSGGLLYRVYQTNDQYWAE
;
A
#
# COMPACT_ATOMS: atom_id res chain seq x y z
N VAL A 1 55.07 37.51 -19.88
CA VAL A 1 54.51 37.43 -18.52
C VAL A 1 55.01 36.13 -17.89
N LYS A 2 56.01 36.21 -17.00
CA LYS A 2 56.57 35.05 -16.30
C LYS A 2 55.67 34.77 -15.10
N ILE A 3 54.96 33.64 -15.11
CA ILE A 3 54.24 33.17 -13.93
C ILE A 3 55.27 32.48 -13.04
N THR A 4 55.60 33.10 -11.90
CA THR A 4 56.49 32.57 -10.88
C THR A 4 55.79 31.43 -10.11
N PRO A 5 56.51 30.36 -9.71
CA PRO A 5 55.92 29.22 -8.99
C PRO A 5 55.30 29.58 -7.63
N GLU A 6 55.61 30.77 -7.11
CA GLU A 6 55.14 31.27 -5.82
C GLU A 6 53.65 31.65 -5.81
N GLN A 7 53.08 32.06 -6.96
CA GLN A 7 51.66 32.41 -7.05
C GLN A 7 50.74 31.18 -7.09
N VAL A 8 51.26 30.00 -7.47
CA VAL A 8 50.50 28.75 -7.51
C VAL A 8 50.23 28.19 -6.11
N ALA A 9 51.06 28.53 -5.11
CA ALA A 9 50.92 28.01 -3.75
C ALA A 9 49.77 28.66 -2.95
N LYS A 10 49.30 29.85 -3.35
CA LYS A 10 48.35 30.66 -2.56
C LYS A 10 46.87 30.42 -2.89
N ASP A 11 46.57 29.87 -4.07
CA ASP A 11 45.19 29.62 -4.53
C ASP A 11 44.69 28.19 -4.27
N GLN A 12 45.49 27.36 -3.61
CA GLN A 12 45.07 26.00 -3.28
C GLN A 12 44.27 26.05 -1.96
N PRO A 13 42.93 25.87 -1.97
CA PRO A 13 42.16 25.86 -0.74
C PRO A 13 42.76 24.82 0.21
N PRO A 14 42.83 25.10 1.52
CA PRO A 14 43.55 24.26 2.45
C PRO A 14 43.05 22.83 2.27
N ARG A 15 43.95 21.88 2.06
CA ARG A 15 43.62 20.47 1.77
C ARG A 15 42.60 19.90 2.78
N LEU A 16 42.59 20.45 4.00
CA LEU A 16 41.63 20.22 5.07
C LEU A 16 40.18 20.59 4.70
N ALA A 17 39.91 21.74 4.07
CA ALA A 17 38.57 22.15 3.66
C ALA A 17 37.99 21.25 2.57
N LYS A 18 38.83 20.83 1.60
CA LYS A 18 38.43 19.82 0.61
C LYS A 18 38.13 18.48 1.29
N CYS A 19 38.97 18.04 2.22
CA CYS A 19 38.75 16.80 2.97
C CYS A 19 37.44 16.82 3.77
N LEU A 20 37.12 17.93 4.44
CA LEU A 20 35.88 18.12 5.19
C LEU A 20 34.63 18.06 4.29
N VAL A 21 34.68 18.67 3.09
CA VAL A 21 33.57 18.60 2.11
C VAL A 21 33.36 17.16 1.61
N TRP A 22 34.43 16.45 1.29
CA TRP A 22 34.35 15.05 0.88
C TRP A 22 33.85 14.13 2.00
N MET A 23 34.26 14.38 3.25
CA MET A 23 33.78 13.66 4.42
C MET A 23 32.30 13.91 4.68
N ALA A 24 31.84 15.16 4.59
CA ALA A 24 30.42 15.50 4.72
C ALA A 24 29.58 14.84 3.63
N LEU A 25 30.03 14.88 2.37
CA LEU A 25 29.36 14.23 1.23
C LEU A 25 29.27 12.71 1.43
N ALA A 26 30.38 12.08 1.85
CA ALA A 26 30.39 10.64 2.15
C ALA A 26 29.41 10.31 3.29
N LEU A 27 29.38 11.11 4.35
CA LEU A 27 28.46 10.92 5.47
C LEU A 27 27.00 11.07 5.02
N SER A 28 26.68 12.05 4.18
CA SER A 28 25.33 12.23 3.62
C SER A 28 24.90 11.06 2.72
N ILE A 29 25.81 10.54 1.88
CA ILE A 29 25.54 9.36 1.04
C ILE A 29 25.29 8.12 1.93
N VAL A 30 26.13 7.90 2.95
CA VAL A 30 25.95 6.80 3.90
C VAL A 30 24.61 6.92 4.62
N ALA A 31 24.25 8.13 5.09
CA ALA A 31 22.95 8.37 5.74
C ALA A 31 21.77 8.08 4.78
N ALA A 32 21.86 8.50 3.52
CA ALA A 32 20.82 8.23 2.51
C ALA A 32 20.68 6.72 2.21
N ILE A 33 21.79 6.00 2.12
CA ILE A 33 21.80 4.53 1.94
C ILE A 33 21.18 3.84 3.16
N LEU A 34 21.57 4.22 4.38
CA LEU A 34 21.01 3.65 5.61
C LEU A 34 19.51 3.93 5.71
N PHE A 35 19.07 5.14 5.35
CA PHE A 35 17.65 5.50 5.30
C PHE A 35 16.88 4.67 4.27
N ALA A 36 17.40 4.54 3.04
CA ALA A 36 16.79 3.73 1.98
C ALA A 36 16.71 2.24 2.36
N LEU A 37 17.73 1.69 3.02
CA LEU A 37 17.72 0.32 3.52
C LEU A 37 16.72 0.12 4.65
N ALA A 38 16.60 1.07 5.58
CA ALA A 38 15.62 1.01 6.67
C ALA A 38 14.18 1.09 6.14
N TYR A 39 13.89 2.06 5.25
CA TYR A 39 12.58 2.24 4.63
C TYR A 39 12.22 1.11 3.65
N GLY A 40 13.19 0.61 2.89
CA GLY A 40 13.00 -0.50 1.95
C GLY A 40 12.63 -1.81 2.66
N LYS A 41 13.25 -2.10 3.81
CA LYS A 41 12.93 -3.29 4.62
C LYS A 41 11.49 -3.30 5.13
N THR A 42 11.01 -2.19 5.69
CA THR A 42 9.62 -2.10 6.20
C THR A 42 8.60 -2.17 5.08
N SER A 43 8.86 -1.51 3.95
CA SER A 43 7.97 -1.58 2.78
C SER A 43 7.85 -3.00 2.24
N SER A 44 8.98 -3.70 2.09
CA SER A 44 9.02 -5.08 1.60
C SER A 44 8.26 -6.06 2.52
N ALA A 45 8.38 -5.89 3.85
CA ALA A 45 7.63 -6.69 4.81
C ALA A 45 6.11 -6.53 4.66
N ARG A 46 5.62 -5.27 4.55
CA ARG A 46 4.19 -4.99 4.31
C ARG A 46 3.70 -5.54 2.99
N HIS A 47 4.51 -5.48 1.93
CA HIS A 47 4.17 -6.06 0.63
C HIS A 47 4.03 -7.59 0.70
N THR A 48 4.95 -8.27 1.39
CA THR A 48 4.90 -9.72 1.60
C THR A 48 3.65 -10.13 2.38
N GLU A 49 3.34 -9.42 3.47
CA GLU A 49 2.15 -9.65 4.28
C GLU A 49 0.87 -9.46 3.46
N ARG A 50 0.78 -8.37 2.70
CA ARG A 50 -0.36 -8.13 1.80
C ARG A 50 -0.52 -9.24 0.77
N GLN A 51 0.57 -9.71 0.16
CA GLN A 51 0.53 -10.82 -0.79
C GLN A 51 0.05 -12.12 -0.12
N ALA A 52 0.50 -12.41 1.09
CA ALA A 52 0.04 -13.56 1.86
C ALA A 52 -1.46 -13.49 2.16
N LEU A 53 -1.97 -12.33 2.58
CA LEU A 53 -3.40 -12.11 2.81
C LEU A 53 -4.23 -12.25 1.52
N LEU A 54 -3.72 -11.73 0.40
CA LEU A 54 -4.37 -11.89 -0.91
C LEU A 54 -4.46 -13.36 -1.33
N ALA A 55 -3.42 -14.16 -1.05
CA ALA A 55 -3.42 -15.59 -1.32
C ALA A 55 -4.43 -16.36 -0.45
N LEU A 56 -4.73 -15.86 0.75
CA LEU A 56 -5.73 -16.43 1.67
C LEU A 56 -7.15 -15.88 1.42
N THR A 57 -7.30 -14.87 0.57
CA THR A 57 -8.60 -14.27 0.29
C THR A 57 -9.50 -15.28 -0.41
N PRO A 58 -10.71 -15.57 0.11
CA PRO A 58 -11.63 -16.50 -0.52
C PRO A 58 -11.96 -16.09 -1.95
N GLN A 59 -11.77 -17.02 -2.89
CA GLN A 59 -12.16 -16.85 -4.29
C GLN A 59 -13.06 -18.00 -4.72
N GLN A 60 -13.86 -17.76 -5.77
CA GLN A 60 -14.63 -18.83 -6.39
C GLN A 60 -13.68 -19.81 -7.09
N ASP A 61 -13.43 -20.95 -6.46
CA ASP A 61 -12.71 -22.05 -7.06
C ASP A 61 -13.67 -22.92 -7.89
N LYS A 62 -13.53 -22.89 -9.22
CA LYS A 62 -14.33 -23.71 -10.15
C LYS A 62 -13.82 -25.14 -10.30
N THR A 63 -12.84 -25.54 -9.51
CA THR A 63 -12.38 -26.93 -9.48
C THR A 63 -13.37 -27.82 -8.71
N LYS A 64 -13.14 -29.13 -8.71
CA LYS A 64 -13.92 -30.12 -7.94
C LYS A 64 -15.43 -30.13 -8.25
N GLY A 65 -15.81 -29.76 -9.48
CA GLY A 65 -17.20 -29.81 -9.95
C GLY A 65 -18.06 -28.61 -9.54
N TYR A 66 -17.50 -27.58 -8.89
CA TYR A 66 -18.23 -26.34 -8.66
C TYR A 66 -18.33 -25.51 -9.95
N THR A 67 -19.54 -25.35 -10.48
CA THR A 67 -19.77 -24.69 -11.79
C THR A 67 -20.23 -23.22 -11.69
N SER A 68 -20.29 -22.66 -10.47
CA SER A 68 -20.86 -21.32 -10.19
C SER A 68 -22.36 -21.21 -10.53
N SER A 69 -23.04 -20.18 -10.04
CA SER A 69 -24.44 -19.89 -10.39
C SER A 69 -24.62 -19.46 -11.85
N ALA A 70 -23.55 -19.01 -12.51
CA ALA A 70 -23.60 -18.55 -13.91
C ALA A 70 -24.02 -19.65 -14.89
N SER A 71 -23.63 -20.90 -14.64
CA SER A 71 -23.98 -22.04 -15.49
C SER A 71 -25.47 -22.39 -15.43
N CYS A 72 -26.12 -22.13 -14.28
CA CYS A 72 -27.56 -22.36 -14.11
C CYS A 72 -28.44 -21.39 -14.91
N ARG A 73 -27.89 -20.21 -15.29
CA ARG A 73 -28.66 -19.09 -15.83
C ARG A 73 -29.38 -19.42 -17.14
N ALA A 74 -28.76 -20.19 -18.02
CA ALA A 74 -29.33 -20.48 -19.35
C ALA A 74 -30.62 -21.32 -19.26
N CYS A 75 -30.64 -22.31 -18.36
CA CYS A 75 -31.79 -23.20 -18.19
C CYS A 75 -32.79 -22.70 -17.13
N HIS A 76 -32.33 -21.88 -16.17
CA HIS A 76 -33.14 -21.38 -15.06
C HIS A 76 -33.09 -19.84 -14.95
N PRO A 77 -33.52 -19.09 -15.98
CA PRO A 77 -33.38 -17.62 -16.00
C PRO A 77 -34.21 -16.93 -14.91
N SER A 78 -35.45 -17.38 -14.67
CA SER A 78 -36.33 -16.78 -13.65
C SER A 78 -35.80 -16.98 -12.22
N GLN A 79 -35.34 -18.20 -11.91
CA GLN A 79 -34.77 -18.52 -10.60
C GLN A 79 -33.45 -17.79 -10.40
N TYR A 80 -32.60 -17.75 -11.44
CA TYR A 80 -31.37 -16.97 -11.42
C TYR A 80 -31.66 -15.50 -11.14
N ASP A 81 -32.60 -14.87 -11.85
CA ASP A 81 -32.93 -13.44 -11.67
C ASP A 81 -33.50 -13.14 -10.28
N SER A 82 -34.36 -14.02 -9.76
CA SER A 82 -34.91 -13.89 -8.41
C SER A 82 -33.80 -13.98 -7.35
N TRP A 83 -32.97 -15.02 -7.41
CA TRP A 83 -31.82 -15.19 -6.52
C TRP A 83 -30.82 -14.04 -6.66
N HIS A 84 -30.54 -13.63 -7.89
CA HIS A 84 -29.58 -12.57 -8.21
C HIS A 84 -30.08 -11.17 -7.79
N LYS A 85 -31.34 -11.00 -7.39
CA LYS A 85 -31.81 -9.77 -6.76
C LYS A 85 -31.74 -9.81 -5.24
N SER A 86 -31.49 -10.98 -4.65
CA SER A 86 -31.41 -11.16 -3.19
C SER A 86 -30.01 -10.88 -2.63
N PHE A 87 -29.92 -10.69 -1.31
CA PHE A 87 -28.66 -10.54 -0.59
C PHE A 87 -27.80 -11.81 -0.59
N HIS A 88 -28.37 -13.00 -0.83
CA HIS A 88 -27.62 -14.26 -0.80
C HIS A 88 -26.42 -14.28 -1.76
N ARG A 89 -26.54 -13.65 -2.94
CA ARG A 89 -25.43 -13.59 -3.90
C ARG A 89 -24.27 -12.71 -3.44
N THR A 90 -24.52 -11.78 -2.51
CA THR A 90 -23.58 -10.75 -2.08
C THR A 90 -23.05 -10.95 -0.66
N MET A 91 -23.43 -12.01 0.05
CA MET A 91 -23.02 -12.23 1.45
C MET A 91 -21.50 -12.36 1.64
N THR A 92 -20.79 -12.93 0.68
CA THR A 92 -19.35 -13.22 0.77
C THR A 92 -18.54 -12.40 -0.22
N GLN A 93 -18.83 -11.11 -0.34
CA GLN A 93 -18.05 -10.21 -1.20
C GLN A 93 -16.79 -9.73 -0.49
N LEU A 94 -15.70 -9.62 -1.23
CA LEU A 94 -14.51 -8.93 -0.75
C LEU A 94 -14.86 -7.47 -0.46
N ALA A 95 -14.40 -6.93 0.67
CA ALA A 95 -14.60 -5.53 1.02
C ALA A 95 -13.90 -4.61 0.01
N GLY A 96 -14.66 -3.69 -0.58
CA GLY A 96 -14.19 -2.71 -1.56
C GLY A 96 -15.31 -1.72 -1.91
N THR A 97 -15.02 -0.78 -2.81
CA THR A 97 -15.94 0.33 -3.16
C THR A 97 -17.33 -0.11 -3.62
N ASN A 98 -17.45 -1.32 -4.18
CA ASN A 98 -18.72 -1.85 -4.70
C ASN A 98 -19.47 -2.76 -3.71
N SER A 99 -18.88 -3.09 -2.56
CA SER A 99 -19.42 -4.04 -1.58
C SER A 99 -19.54 -3.44 -0.18
N VAL A 100 -18.76 -2.41 0.15
CA VAL A 100 -18.92 -1.62 1.37
C VAL A 100 -19.99 -0.56 1.11
N MET A 101 -21.16 -0.76 1.73
CA MET A 101 -22.33 0.13 1.56
C MET A 101 -22.41 1.24 2.62
N GLY A 102 -21.59 1.15 3.68
CA GLY A 102 -21.59 2.12 4.76
C GLY A 102 -21.02 3.48 4.35
N ARG A 103 -21.40 4.53 5.06
CA ARG A 103 -20.88 5.88 4.84
C ARG A 103 -19.60 6.09 5.65
N PHE A 104 -18.45 5.86 5.02
CA PHE A 104 -17.11 6.00 5.62
C PHE A 104 -16.53 7.40 5.35
N ASP A 105 -17.28 8.44 5.68
CA ASP A 105 -16.96 9.86 5.44
C ASP A 105 -16.40 10.60 6.68
N GLY A 106 -16.11 9.87 7.76
CA GLY A 106 -15.73 10.44 9.06
C GLY A 106 -16.89 10.62 10.03
N THR A 107 -18.12 10.20 9.68
CA THR A 107 -19.27 10.23 10.58
C THR A 107 -19.00 9.41 11.86
N GLU A 108 -19.49 9.91 13.00
CA GLU A 108 -19.56 9.14 14.25
C GLU A 108 -20.84 8.31 14.34
N ILE A 109 -20.72 7.05 14.71
CA ILE A 109 -21.84 6.11 14.87
C ILE A 109 -21.77 5.45 16.26
N VAL A 110 -22.94 5.11 16.81
CA VAL A 110 -23.02 4.30 18.04
C VAL A 110 -23.29 2.85 17.66
N SER A 111 -22.41 1.95 18.07
CA SER A 111 -22.55 0.50 17.86
C SER A 111 -22.19 -0.25 19.13
N GLY A 112 -23.08 -1.13 19.61
CA GLY A 112 -22.85 -1.86 20.86
C GLY A 112 -22.69 -0.97 22.10
N GLY A 113 -23.21 0.26 22.08
CA GLY A 113 -23.07 1.24 23.17
C GLY A 113 -21.75 2.02 23.17
N LEU A 114 -20.88 1.80 22.18
CA LEU A 114 -19.63 2.53 21.99
C LEU A 114 -19.76 3.50 20.81
N LEU A 115 -19.13 4.66 20.94
CA LEU A 115 -19.01 5.65 19.86
C LEU A 115 -17.80 5.28 18.99
N TYR A 116 -18.00 5.25 17.68
CA TYR A 116 -16.96 4.99 16.69
C TYR A 116 -16.94 6.08 15.62
N ARG A 117 -15.75 6.47 15.17
CA ARG A 117 -15.59 7.28 13.95
C ARG A 117 -15.30 6.36 12.76
N VAL A 118 -16.15 6.36 11.73
CA VAL A 118 -15.98 5.53 10.53
C VAL A 118 -15.45 6.33 9.35
N TYR A 119 -14.35 5.89 8.73
CA TYR A 119 -13.70 6.65 7.66
C TYR A 119 -12.95 5.77 6.64
N GLN A 120 -12.73 6.33 5.45
CA GLN A 120 -11.94 5.69 4.40
C GLN A 120 -10.56 6.35 4.29
N THR A 121 -9.50 5.55 4.18
CA THR A 121 -8.13 6.02 3.90
C THR A 121 -7.34 4.96 3.15
N ASN A 122 -6.54 5.35 2.15
CA ASN A 122 -5.70 4.44 1.36
C ASN A 122 -6.45 3.19 0.84
N ASP A 123 -7.64 3.40 0.26
CA ASP A 123 -8.55 2.35 -0.23
C ASP A 123 -9.01 1.33 0.83
N GLN A 124 -8.93 1.69 2.11
CA GLN A 124 -9.34 0.87 3.25
C GLN A 124 -10.43 1.57 4.05
N TYR A 125 -11.24 0.77 4.75
CA TYR A 125 -12.39 1.19 5.53
C TYR A 125 -12.11 0.92 7.01
N TRP A 126 -12.19 1.95 7.85
CA TRP A 126 -11.76 1.92 9.25
C TRP A 126 -12.87 2.36 10.20
N ALA A 127 -12.81 1.86 11.43
CA ALA A 127 -13.59 2.30 12.59
C ALA A 127 -12.64 2.39 13.79
N GLU A 128 -12.67 3.52 14.50
CA GLU A 128 -11.87 3.77 15.71
C GLU A 128 -12.72 4.32 16.85
#